data_AF-A0A8H5SJ14-F1
#
_entry.id   AF-A0A8H5SJ14-F1
#
_cell.length_a   1.000
_cell.length_b   1.000
_cell.length_c   1.000
_cell.angle_alpha   90.00
_cell.angle_beta   90.00
_cell.angle_gamma   90.00
#
_symmetry.space_group_name_H-M   'P 1'
#
loop_
_entity.id
_entity.type
_entity.pdbx_description
1 polymer ?
#
loop_
_entity_poly.entity_id
_entity_poly.type
_entity_poly.pdbx_seq_one_letter_code
_entity_poly.pdbx_strand_id
1 'polypeptide(L)'
;MNSVNPLHFQLDADFSEMTDTEQEITLVLTAFLSETQSITAPETATKINNLFPHQPENDGRHKSPGGFLAAFWDIAFQIAVQLDYQAQEMQRFISFIKALRDLPSTAILEDGRKLWQDLPDLSLFFTERWNQAGITNQATIPPETIQHWINLNGLAAHLTIGKLYGGWYRALESIKLGLENGSRREAQTIIECFAQAAATWFILSPQQMYHMCRENALQDSSIRGQLWKGRSGFNLERWAFWRSRFIELRNHSLATDELREVFSEAEAAMERGLGIALLLTGQVIGATIPSEQATGLEARGMPARVTCKVSTGTFIFTVQQAREEYNRVRGLYNPSTKKYPTKSGYPHEFSNFGDIKFDDTACNSKKRPVKIYEFPIYQRSSEGTGAVHYDANKSKSDQPGPGECRVVFTAENGHLCGVMCHKSMTPGGDQGFIKCTA
;
A
#
# COMPACT_ATOMS: atom_id res chain seq x y z
N MET A 1 13.69 -44.88 1.94
CA MET A 1 13.31 -44.03 0.79
C MET A 1 13.78 -42.64 1.16
N ASN A 2 14.72 -42.06 0.39
CA ASN A 2 15.26 -40.73 0.68
C ASN A 2 14.17 -39.69 0.41
N SER A 3 13.47 -39.27 1.47
CA SER A 3 12.48 -38.21 1.44
C SER A 3 13.21 -36.88 1.29
N VAL A 4 13.34 -36.41 0.06
CA VAL A 4 13.89 -35.09 -0.27
C VAL A 4 12.83 -34.03 0.05
N ASN A 5 13.23 -32.97 0.76
CA ASN A 5 12.41 -31.77 1.00
C ASN A 5 11.84 -31.27 -0.35
N PRO A 6 10.52 -31.36 -0.58
CA PRO A 6 9.93 -31.20 -1.91
C PRO A 6 9.96 -29.77 -2.46
N LEU A 7 10.40 -28.77 -1.68
CA LEU A 7 10.43 -27.36 -2.08
C LEU A 7 11.79 -26.66 -1.91
N HIS A 8 12.85 -27.38 -1.54
CA HIS A 8 14.20 -26.81 -1.39
C HIS A 8 14.31 -25.61 -0.41
N PHE A 9 13.41 -25.48 0.57
CA PHE A 9 13.61 -24.49 1.64
C PHE A 9 14.88 -24.81 2.42
N GLN A 10 15.70 -23.78 2.66
CA GLN A 10 16.87 -23.87 3.52
C GLN A 10 16.43 -23.85 4.98
N LEU A 11 16.72 -24.93 5.70
CA LEU A 11 16.45 -25.05 7.14
C LEU A 11 17.77 -25.07 7.90
N ASP A 12 17.76 -24.60 9.14
CA ASP A 12 18.96 -24.47 9.98
C ASP A 12 19.56 -25.84 10.34
N ALA A 13 18.72 -26.89 10.38
CA ALA A 13 19.13 -28.27 10.58
C ALA A 13 18.85 -29.12 9.33
N ASP A 14 19.73 -30.07 9.05
CA ASP A 14 19.51 -31.04 7.99
C ASP A 14 18.27 -31.88 8.31
N PHE A 15 17.46 -32.17 7.28
CA PHE A 15 16.20 -32.91 7.47
C PHE A 15 16.40 -34.28 8.13
N SER A 16 17.55 -34.95 7.89
CA SER A 16 17.90 -36.22 8.54
C SER A 16 18.30 -36.09 10.01
N GLU A 17 18.63 -34.90 10.47
CA GLU A 17 19.01 -34.59 11.85
C GLU A 17 17.81 -34.09 12.68
N MET A 18 16.71 -33.75 12.01
CA MET A 18 15.44 -33.38 12.63
C MET A 18 14.81 -34.57 13.35
N THR A 19 14.14 -34.29 14.46
CA THR A 19 13.23 -35.24 15.12
C THR A 19 12.06 -35.62 14.20
N ASP A 20 11.43 -36.77 14.45
CA ASP A 20 10.27 -37.22 13.67
C ASP A 20 9.17 -36.14 13.60
N THR A 21 8.92 -35.46 14.73
CA THR A 21 7.94 -34.37 14.82
C THR A 21 8.33 -33.17 13.93
N GLU A 22 9.60 -32.75 13.94
CA GLU A 22 10.09 -31.65 13.10
C GLU A 22 10.02 -32.01 11.60
N GLN A 23 10.33 -33.26 11.26
CA GLN A 23 10.18 -33.78 9.90
C GLN A 23 8.72 -33.74 9.45
N GLU A 24 7.78 -34.19 10.29
CA GLU A 24 6.34 -34.17 9.99
C GLU A 24 5.81 -32.74 9.82
N ILE A 25 6.18 -31.81 10.71
CA ILE A 25 5.84 -30.39 10.58
C ILE A 25 6.34 -29.85 9.24
N THR A 26 7.61 -30.09 8.91
CA THR A 26 8.24 -29.65 7.67
C THR A 26 7.50 -30.20 6.45
N LEU A 27 7.19 -31.50 6.44
CA LEU A 27 6.45 -32.13 5.34
C LEU A 27 5.05 -31.54 5.17
N VAL A 28 4.32 -31.29 6.27
CA VAL A 28 2.97 -30.69 6.21
C VAL A 28 3.03 -29.26 5.65
N LEU A 29 3.96 -28.44 6.12
CA LEU A 29 4.09 -27.05 5.68
C LEU A 29 4.55 -26.94 4.23
N THR A 30 5.56 -27.72 3.83
CA THR A 30 6.07 -27.71 2.46
C THR A 30 5.05 -28.28 1.47
N ALA A 31 4.35 -29.36 1.81
CA ALA A 31 3.26 -29.89 1.00
C ALA A 31 2.15 -28.83 0.80
N PHE A 32 1.78 -28.10 1.86
CA PHE A 32 0.79 -27.04 1.78
C PHE A 32 1.24 -25.86 0.93
N LEU A 33 2.52 -25.49 0.93
CA LEU A 33 3.00 -24.36 0.14
C LEU A 33 3.28 -24.74 -1.33
N SER A 34 3.31 -26.03 -1.67
CA SER A 34 3.49 -26.48 -3.05
C SER A 34 2.30 -26.10 -3.93
N GLU A 35 2.57 -25.64 -5.15
CA GLU A 35 1.55 -25.36 -6.18
C GLU A 35 0.82 -26.62 -6.66
N THR A 36 1.45 -27.80 -6.48
CA THR A 36 0.94 -29.07 -7.02
C THR A 36 -0.12 -29.73 -6.15
N GLN A 37 -0.24 -29.31 -4.88
CA GLN A 37 -1.15 -29.92 -3.93
C GLN A 37 -2.30 -28.98 -3.56
N SER A 38 -3.52 -29.48 -3.70
CA SER A 38 -4.76 -28.77 -3.38
C SER A 38 -5.12 -28.81 -1.89
N ILE A 39 -4.13 -28.80 -0.99
CA ILE A 39 -4.39 -28.81 0.45
C ILE A 39 -4.80 -27.39 0.88
N THR A 40 -5.91 -27.28 1.58
CA THR A 40 -6.45 -26.00 2.06
C THR A 40 -5.85 -25.59 3.41
N ALA A 41 -5.90 -24.30 3.73
CA ALA A 41 -5.39 -23.78 5.00
C ALA A 41 -6.05 -24.43 6.25
N PRO A 42 -7.38 -24.67 6.30
CA PRO A 42 -8.02 -25.37 7.42
C PRO A 42 -7.59 -26.85 7.54
N GLU A 43 -7.38 -27.54 6.43
CA GLU A 43 -6.89 -28.92 6.44
C GLU A 43 -5.46 -28.98 6.98
N THR A 44 -4.58 -28.08 6.54
CA THR A 44 -3.21 -27.97 7.06
C THR A 44 -3.20 -27.62 8.54
N ALA A 45 -4.03 -26.67 8.98
CA ALA A 45 -4.18 -26.32 10.39
C ALA A 45 -4.62 -27.52 11.23
N THR A 46 -5.58 -28.31 10.74
CA THR A 46 -6.03 -29.54 11.40
C THR A 46 -4.91 -30.57 11.49
N LYS A 47 -4.13 -30.75 10.41
CA LYS A 47 -2.98 -31.66 10.41
C LYS A 47 -1.95 -31.25 11.46
N ILE A 48 -1.55 -29.97 11.51
CA ILE A 48 -0.60 -29.46 12.53
C ILE A 48 -1.18 -29.61 13.94
N ASN A 49 -2.47 -29.34 14.15
CA ASN A 49 -3.10 -29.56 15.44
C ASN A 49 -3.06 -31.03 15.87
N ASN A 50 -3.24 -31.97 14.95
CA ASN A 50 -3.19 -33.40 15.27
C ASN A 50 -1.78 -33.89 15.64
N LEU A 51 -0.73 -33.16 15.26
CA LEU A 51 0.64 -33.43 15.70
C LEU A 51 0.93 -32.91 17.12
N PHE A 52 0.08 -32.02 17.65
CA PHE A 52 0.30 -31.42 18.95
C PHE A 52 0.14 -32.47 20.07
N PRO A 53 1.13 -32.62 20.97
CA PRO A 53 1.04 -33.56 22.09
C PRO A 53 0.08 -33.00 23.16
N HIS A 54 -1.20 -33.40 23.11
CA HIS A 54 -2.23 -32.97 24.07
C HIS A 54 -1.97 -33.41 25.52
N GLN A 55 -1.07 -34.35 25.75
CA GLN A 55 -0.59 -34.75 27.06
C GLN A 55 0.95 -34.77 27.05
N PRO A 56 1.61 -34.35 28.14
CA PRO A 56 3.06 -34.48 28.22
C PRO A 56 3.44 -35.97 28.29
N GLU A 57 4.09 -36.49 27.24
CA GLU A 57 4.77 -37.78 27.30
C GLU A 57 6.05 -37.65 28.13
N ASN A 58 6.41 -38.69 28.90
CA ASN A 58 7.58 -38.73 29.78
C ASN A 58 8.93 -38.82 29.02
N ASP A 59 8.92 -38.66 27.69
CA ASP A 59 9.96 -39.20 26.81
C ASP A 59 10.97 -38.15 26.33
N GLY A 60 10.93 -36.92 26.85
CA GLY A 60 11.95 -35.88 26.60
C GLY A 60 11.42 -34.51 26.16
N ARG A 61 12.34 -33.54 25.98
CA ARG A 61 12.01 -32.11 25.76
C ARG A 61 11.16 -31.85 24.51
N HIS A 62 11.32 -32.64 23.45
CA HIS A 62 10.68 -32.41 22.13
C HIS A 62 9.27 -33.01 21.99
N LYS A 63 8.86 -33.91 22.90
CA LYS A 63 7.48 -34.42 22.95
C LYS A 63 6.57 -33.67 23.92
N SER A 64 7.09 -32.62 24.55
CA SER A 64 6.29 -31.75 25.41
C SER A 64 5.50 -30.74 24.58
N PRO A 65 4.33 -30.25 25.06
CA PRO A 65 3.61 -29.14 24.42
C PRO A 65 4.48 -27.94 24.06
N GLY A 66 5.38 -27.53 24.97
CA GLY A 66 6.30 -26.42 24.74
C GLY A 66 7.38 -26.73 23.71
N GLY A 67 7.94 -27.94 23.73
CA GLY A 67 8.91 -28.39 22.73
C GLY A 67 8.32 -28.45 21.32
N PHE A 68 7.07 -28.92 21.20
CA PHE A 68 6.34 -28.92 19.93
C PHE A 68 6.11 -27.49 19.41
N LEU A 69 5.62 -26.57 20.26
CA LEU A 69 5.38 -25.19 19.85
C LEU A 69 6.67 -24.50 19.41
N ALA A 70 7.78 -24.77 20.11
CA ALA A 70 9.08 -24.25 19.74
C ALA A 70 9.53 -24.74 18.36
N ALA A 71 9.50 -26.06 18.14
CA ALA A 71 9.84 -26.65 16.85
C ALA A 71 8.92 -26.14 15.72
N PHE A 72 7.62 -26.07 15.98
CA PHE A 72 6.65 -25.60 15.01
C PHE A 72 6.90 -24.16 14.57
N TRP A 73 7.04 -23.22 15.52
CA TRP A 73 7.22 -21.81 15.16
C TRP A 73 8.57 -21.55 14.53
N ASP A 74 9.62 -22.22 14.99
CA ASP A 74 10.94 -22.08 14.40
C ASP A 74 10.94 -22.50 12.92
N ILE A 75 10.48 -23.72 12.62
CA ILE A 75 10.37 -24.22 11.24
C ILE A 75 9.45 -23.33 10.40
N ALA A 76 8.30 -22.94 10.94
CA ALA A 76 7.35 -22.10 10.21
C ALA A 76 7.97 -20.76 9.79
N PHE A 77 8.77 -20.13 10.66
CA PHE A 77 9.44 -18.87 10.32
C PHE A 77 10.69 -19.05 9.47
N GLN A 78 11.43 -20.16 9.59
CA GLN A 78 12.50 -20.49 8.64
C GLN A 78 11.98 -20.57 7.21
N ILE A 79 10.81 -21.21 7.02
CA ILE A 79 10.16 -21.31 5.72
C ILE A 79 9.62 -19.93 5.29
N ALA A 80 8.90 -19.23 6.17
CA ALA A 80 8.17 -18.03 5.80
C ALA A 80 9.07 -16.87 5.34
N VAL A 81 10.29 -16.74 5.87
CA VAL A 81 11.23 -15.68 5.42
C VAL A 81 11.77 -15.90 4.00
N GLN A 82 11.67 -17.12 3.48
CA GLN A 82 12.06 -17.45 2.11
C GLN A 82 10.95 -17.14 1.09
N LEU A 83 9.73 -16.89 1.55
CA LEU A 83 8.59 -16.58 0.68
C LEU A 83 8.61 -15.10 0.31
N ASP A 84 8.50 -14.79 -0.99
CA ASP A 84 8.24 -13.41 -1.43
C ASP A 84 6.94 -12.92 -0.77
N TYR A 85 7.03 -11.81 -0.05
CA TYR A 85 5.92 -11.26 0.71
C TYR A 85 4.72 -10.81 -0.15
N GLN A 86 4.93 -10.62 -1.45
CA GLN A 86 3.89 -10.26 -2.42
C GLN A 86 3.28 -11.49 -3.11
N ALA A 87 3.94 -12.64 -3.05
CA ALA A 87 3.54 -13.84 -3.77
C ALA A 87 2.39 -14.59 -3.07
N GLN A 88 1.77 -15.51 -3.81
CA GLN A 88 0.60 -16.25 -3.35
C GLN A 88 0.93 -17.16 -2.16
N GLU A 89 2.14 -17.68 -2.10
CA GLU A 89 2.65 -18.57 -1.05
C GLU A 89 2.67 -17.87 0.30
N MET A 90 3.09 -16.60 0.36
CA MET A 90 2.98 -15.80 1.58
C MET A 90 1.52 -15.66 1.99
N GLN A 91 0.61 -15.37 1.06
CA GLN A 91 -0.82 -15.27 1.37
C GLN A 91 -1.42 -16.60 1.86
N ARG A 92 -0.96 -17.74 1.30
CA ARG A 92 -1.32 -19.09 1.78
C ARG A 92 -0.80 -19.31 3.20
N PHE A 93 0.45 -18.96 3.49
CA PHE A 93 1.03 -19.05 4.83
C PHE A 93 0.24 -18.22 5.86
N ILE A 94 -0.07 -16.96 5.54
CA ILE A 94 -0.91 -16.10 6.40
C ILE A 94 -2.30 -16.71 6.63
N SER A 95 -2.91 -17.26 5.58
CA SER A 95 -4.21 -17.92 5.67
C SER A 95 -4.17 -19.17 6.55
N PHE A 96 -3.07 -19.91 6.53
CA PHE A 96 -2.81 -21.03 7.44
C PHE A 96 -2.70 -20.58 8.90
N ILE A 97 -1.97 -19.50 9.21
CA ILE A 97 -1.91 -18.97 10.58
C ILE A 97 -3.30 -18.50 11.07
N LYS A 98 -4.10 -17.87 10.20
CA LYS A 98 -5.51 -17.55 10.51
C LYS A 98 -6.33 -18.81 10.79
N ALA A 99 -6.19 -19.83 9.94
CA ALA A 99 -6.90 -21.09 10.10
C ALA A 99 -6.53 -21.80 11.40
N LEU A 100 -5.26 -21.77 11.82
CA LEU A 100 -4.83 -22.25 13.14
C LEU A 100 -5.56 -21.50 14.26
N ARG A 101 -5.51 -20.16 14.25
CA ARG A 101 -6.18 -19.34 15.28
C ARG A 101 -7.68 -19.63 15.37
N ASP A 102 -8.31 -19.84 14.23
CA ASP A 102 -9.75 -20.04 14.12
C ASP A 102 -10.16 -21.51 14.38
N LEU A 103 -9.21 -22.42 14.68
CA LEU A 103 -9.52 -23.80 15.06
C LEU A 103 -10.39 -23.82 16.35
N PRO A 104 -11.38 -24.72 16.41
CA PRO A 104 -12.23 -24.90 17.60
C PRO A 104 -11.52 -25.68 18.72
N SER A 105 -10.19 -25.57 18.84
CA SER A 105 -9.43 -26.29 19.87
C SER A 105 -9.86 -25.82 21.27
N THR A 106 -10.14 -26.77 22.13
CA THR A 106 -10.48 -26.53 23.55
C THR A 106 -9.29 -26.74 24.48
N ALA A 107 -8.12 -27.10 23.93
CA ALA A 107 -6.92 -27.32 24.71
C ALA A 107 -6.42 -25.99 25.32
N ILE A 108 -6.06 -26.05 26.60
CA ILE A 108 -5.52 -24.94 27.37
C ILE A 108 -4.12 -25.34 27.82
N LEU A 109 -3.14 -24.48 27.57
CA LEU A 109 -1.76 -24.68 28.01
C LEU A 109 -1.63 -24.47 29.51
N GLU A 110 -0.52 -24.91 30.10
CA GLU A 110 -0.25 -24.79 31.54
C GLU A 110 -0.32 -23.35 32.07
N ASP A 111 0.00 -22.37 31.21
CA ASP A 111 -0.05 -20.94 31.52
C ASP A 111 -1.43 -20.29 31.29
N GLY A 112 -2.44 -21.09 30.97
CA GLY A 112 -3.82 -20.65 30.77
C GLY A 112 -4.15 -20.14 29.37
N ARG A 113 -3.18 -20.06 28.45
CA ARG A 113 -3.43 -19.70 27.05
C ARG A 113 -4.20 -20.81 26.32
N LYS A 114 -5.15 -20.44 25.47
CA LYS A 114 -5.86 -21.35 24.58
C LYS A 114 -4.98 -21.71 23.40
N LEU A 115 -4.83 -23.01 23.17
CA LEU A 115 -4.05 -23.53 22.05
C LEU A 115 -4.59 -22.98 20.73
N TRP A 116 -3.69 -22.42 19.93
CA TRP A 116 -3.93 -21.73 18.65
C TRP A 116 -4.71 -20.42 18.72
N GLN A 117 -5.80 -20.30 19.48
CA GLN A 117 -6.57 -19.05 19.57
C GLN A 117 -5.72 -17.87 20.05
N ASP A 118 -4.80 -18.13 20.98
CA ASP A 118 -3.87 -17.12 21.51
C ASP A 118 -2.51 -17.11 20.78
N LEU A 119 -2.33 -17.96 19.76
CA LEU A 119 -1.07 -18.15 19.01
C LEU A 119 0.16 -18.16 19.94
N PRO A 120 0.21 -19.11 20.90
CA PRO A 120 1.23 -19.12 21.95
C PRO A 120 2.62 -19.15 21.33
N ASP A 121 3.53 -18.32 21.85
CA ASP A 121 4.95 -18.24 21.48
C ASP A 121 5.26 -17.70 20.07
N LEU A 122 4.24 -17.37 19.26
CA LEU A 122 4.41 -16.72 17.95
C LEU A 122 5.31 -15.48 18.06
N SER A 123 5.04 -14.60 19.02
CA SER A 123 5.81 -13.34 19.17
C SER A 123 7.25 -13.57 19.63
N LEU A 124 7.49 -14.65 20.39
CA LEU A 124 8.82 -15.03 20.86
C LEU A 124 9.67 -15.50 19.68
N PHE A 125 9.21 -16.51 18.95
CA PHE A 125 9.94 -17.08 17.81
C PHE A 125 10.07 -16.11 16.64
N PHE A 126 9.06 -15.25 16.41
CA PHE A 126 9.19 -14.17 15.43
C PHE A 126 10.33 -13.20 15.83
N THR A 127 10.44 -12.87 17.12
CA THR A 127 11.51 -12.02 17.65
C THR A 127 12.87 -12.68 17.56
N GLU A 128 12.96 -13.99 17.82
CA GLU A 128 14.20 -14.75 17.65
C GLU A 128 14.66 -14.73 16.20
N ARG A 129 13.77 -15.06 15.25
CA ARG A 129 14.09 -15.02 13.82
C ARG A 129 14.50 -13.62 13.35
N TRP A 130 13.84 -12.58 13.87
CA TRP A 130 14.22 -11.18 13.63
C TRP A 130 15.62 -10.86 14.11
N ASN A 131 16.00 -11.33 15.30
CA ASN A 131 17.33 -11.07 15.87
C ASN A 131 18.41 -11.89 15.15
N GLN A 132 18.10 -13.13 14.77
CA GLN A 132 18.99 -14.03 14.03
C GLN A 132 19.37 -13.51 12.65
N ALA A 133 18.48 -12.75 11.99
CA ALA A 133 18.81 -12.09 10.72
C ALA A 133 20.07 -11.21 10.83
N GLY A 134 20.42 -10.72 12.03
CA GLY A 134 21.73 -10.16 12.36
C GLY A 134 22.12 -8.92 11.54
N ILE A 135 21.17 -8.32 10.83
CA ILE A 135 21.43 -7.45 9.68
C ILE A 135 22.06 -6.11 10.05
N THR A 136 21.93 -5.69 11.32
CA THR A 136 22.50 -4.44 11.84
C THR A 136 23.95 -4.60 12.33
N ASN A 137 24.48 -5.83 12.39
CA ASN A 137 25.81 -6.13 12.94
C ASN A 137 26.82 -6.57 11.87
N GLN A 138 26.44 -6.58 10.59
CA GLN A 138 27.28 -7.08 9.50
C GLN A 138 27.90 -5.94 8.68
N ALA A 139 29.19 -6.07 8.33
CA ALA A 139 29.89 -5.10 7.48
C ALA A 139 29.45 -5.17 6.01
N THR A 140 29.11 -6.38 5.55
CA THR A 140 28.53 -6.66 4.23
C THR A 140 27.43 -7.67 4.44
N ILE A 141 26.25 -7.42 3.87
CA ILE A 141 25.09 -8.30 4.03
C ILE A 141 24.88 -9.06 2.71
N PRO A 142 24.81 -10.41 2.74
CA PRO A 142 24.51 -11.19 1.54
C PRO A 142 23.15 -10.83 0.93
N PRO A 143 22.99 -10.86 -0.41
CA PRO A 143 21.72 -10.52 -1.07
C PRO A 143 20.53 -11.37 -0.59
N GLU A 144 20.75 -12.65 -0.33
CA GLU A 144 19.74 -13.54 0.23
C GLU A 144 19.27 -13.07 1.63
N THR A 145 20.20 -12.70 2.51
CA THR A 145 19.89 -12.17 3.84
C THR A 145 19.11 -10.85 3.75
N ILE A 146 19.43 -10.01 2.77
CA ILE A 146 18.65 -8.80 2.47
C ILE A 146 17.21 -9.17 2.09
N GLN A 147 17.04 -10.14 1.18
CA GLN A 147 15.73 -10.58 0.74
C GLN A 147 14.91 -11.20 1.89
N HIS A 148 15.52 -12.06 2.71
CA HIS A 148 14.88 -12.63 3.90
C HIS A 148 14.44 -11.55 4.88
N TRP A 149 15.24 -10.49 5.05
CA TRP A 149 14.86 -9.36 5.89
C TRP A 149 13.65 -8.58 5.34
N ILE A 150 13.61 -8.35 4.02
CA ILE A 150 12.47 -7.71 3.34
C ILE A 150 11.22 -8.58 3.50
N ASN A 151 11.33 -9.88 3.26
CA ASN A 151 10.23 -10.84 3.39
C ASN A 151 9.73 -10.94 4.84
N LEU A 152 10.64 -10.93 5.83
CA LEU A 152 10.29 -10.92 7.25
C LEU A 152 9.51 -9.66 7.64
N ASN A 153 9.87 -8.50 7.07
CA ASN A 153 9.10 -7.26 7.26
C ASN A 153 7.72 -7.34 6.60
N GLY A 154 7.63 -7.88 5.39
CA GLY A 154 6.36 -8.11 4.71
C GLY A 154 5.45 -9.09 5.48
N LEU A 155 6.01 -10.18 6.01
CA LEU A 155 5.33 -11.12 6.89
C LEU A 155 4.82 -10.42 8.16
N ALA A 156 5.67 -9.63 8.84
CA ALA A 156 5.27 -8.85 10.01
C ALA A 156 4.10 -7.91 9.69
N ALA A 157 4.14 -7.24 8.54
CA ALA A 157 3.09 -6.34 8.09
C ALA A 157 1.77 -7.09 7.86
N HIS A 158 1.78 -8.20 7.12
CA HIS A 158 0.59 -9.02 6.88
C HIS A 158 -0.02 -9.57 8.18
N LEU A 159 0.81 -10.09 9.09
CA LEU A 159 0.35 -10.57 10.40
C LEU A 159 -0.24 -9.43 11.25
N THR A 160 0.36 -8.23 11.18
CA THR A 160 -0.11 -7.06 11.92
C THR A 160 -1.45 -6.56 11.38
N ILE A 161 -1.59 -6.43 10.06
CA ILE A 161 -2.86 -6.07 9.40
C ILE A 161 -3.95 -7.10 9.75
N GLY A 162 -3.60 -8.38 9.77
CA GLY A 162 -4.47 -9.49 10.15
C GLY A 162 -4.81 -9.58 11.64
N LYS A 163 -4.27 -8.69 12.49
CA LYS A 163 -4.39 -8.72 13.95
C LYS A 163 -3.93 -10.06 14.56
N LEU A 164 -2.90 -10.65 13.98
CA LEU A 164 -2.25 -11.88 14.46
C LEU A 164 -0.97 -11.58 15.24
N TYR A 165 -0.42 -10.37 15.08
CA TYR A 165 0.84 -9.95 15.69
C TYR A 165 0.85 -8.45 15.99
N GLY A 166 1.47 -8.06 17.10
CA GLY A 166 1.63 -6.65 17.52
C GLY A 166 2.82 -5.95 16.86
N GLY A 167 2.89 -5.92 15.52
CA GLY A 167 4.11 -5.53 14.81
C GLY A 167 4.40 -4.03 14.68
N TRP A 168 3.59 -3.13 15.23
CA TRP A 168 3.77 -1.68 15.00
C TRP A 168 5.07 -1.09 15.54
N TYR A 169 5.61 -1.62 16.65
CA TYR A 169 6.95 -1.24 17.10
C TYR A 169 8.05 -1.70 16.12
N ARG A 170 7.88 -2.88 15.48
CA ARG A 170 8.79 -3.35 14.43
C ARG A 170 8.72 -2.48 13.19
N ALA A 171 7.52 -2.02 12.82
CA ALA A 171 7.36 -1.04 11.75
C ALA A 171 8.17 0.24 12.03
N LEU A 172 8.05 0.82 13.24
CA LEU A 172 8.86 2.00 13.62
C LEU A 172 10.37 1.72 13.58
N GLU A 173 10.82 0.55 14.03
CA GLU A 173 12.24 0.19 14.01
C GLU A 173 12.76 0.08 12.57
N SER A 174 12.04 -0.58 11.68
CA SER A 174 12.41 -0.70 10.26
C SER A 174 12.42 0.65 9.55
N ILE A 175 11.42 1.50 9.82
CA ILE A 175 11.35 2.85 9.27
C ILE A 175 12.50 3.71 9.79
N LYS A 176 12.83 3.61 11.07
CA LYS A 176 13.99 4.29 11.66
C LYS A 176 15.28 3.89 10.93
N LEU A 177 15.51 2.60 10.75
CA LEU A 177 16.70 2.08 10.07
C LEU A 177 16.78 2.55 8.61
N GLY A 178 15.67 2.54 7.88
CA GLY A 178 15.65 2.87 6.46
C GLY A 178 15.56 4.35 6.12
N LEU A 179 14.85 5.15 6.91
CA LEU A 179 14.47 6.52 6.55
C LEU A 179 15.01 7.58 7.50
N GLU A 180 15.27 7.24 8.76
CA GLU A 180 15.65 8.21 9.79
C GLU A 180 17.11 8.16 10.20
N ASN A 181 17.85 7.16 9.72
CA ASN A 181 19.29 7.09 9.87
C ASN A 181 19.98 7.46 8.54
N GLY A 182 21.20 7.94 8.61
CA GLY A 182 21.93 8.35 7.41
C GLY A 182 23.37 8.72 7.71
N SER A 183 24.28 7.78 7.47
CA SER A 183 25.69 8.08 7.25
C SER A 183 26.04 7.80 5.79
N ARG A 184 26.93 8.60 5.18
CA ARG A 184 27.39 8.34 3.81
C ARG A 184 28.05 6.96 3.66
N ARG A 185 28.56 6.39 4.75
CA ARG A 185 29.26 5.09 4.77
C ARG A 185 28.29 3.91 4.65
N GLU A 186 27.03 4.10 5.07
CA GLU A 186 26.00 3.05 5.09
C GLU A 186 24.96 3.24 3.98
N ALA A 187 25.18 4.20 3.07
CA ALA A 187 24.19 4.58 2.06
C ALA A 187 23.72 3.41 1.18
N GLN A 188 24.64 2.49 0.81
CA GLN A 188 24.29 1.31 0.03
C GLN A 188 23.35 0.39 0.82
N THR A 189 23.73 -0.01 2.03
CA THR A 189 22.92 -0.86 2.91
C THR A 189 21.56 -0.26 3.24
N ILE A 190 21.51 1.06 3.48
CA ILE A 190 20.25 1.76 3.69
C ILE A 190 19.36 1.61 2.46
N ILE A 191 19.88 1.86 1.26
CA ILE A 191 19.11 1.82 0.02
C ILE A 191 18.70 0.39 -0.35
N GLU A 192 19.63 -0.56 -0.36
CA GLU A 192 19.37 -1.93 -0.80
C GLU A 192 18.59 -2.75 0.22
N CYS A 193 18.64 -2.43 1.51
CA CYS A 193 18.03 -3.26 2.54
C CYS A 193 17.01 -2.51 3.39
N PHE A 194 17.46 -1.53 4.19
CA PHE A 194 16.60 -0.98 5.24
C PHE A 194 15.46 -0.11 4.69
N ALA A 195 15.72 0.65 3.64
CA ALA A 195 14.71 1.46 2.98
C ALA A 195 13.69 0.58 2.25
N GLN A 196 14.11 -0.53 1.63
CA GLN A 196 13.18 -1.50 1.05
C GLN A 196 12.31 -2.15 2.12
N ALA A 197 12.91 -2.60 3.23
CA ALA A 197 12.17 -3.15 4.35
C ALA A 197 11.16 -2.14 4.92
N ALA A 198 11.54 -0.86 5.05
CA ALA A 198 10.61 0.21 5.43
C ALA A 198 9.50 0.40 4.39
N ALA A 199 9.82 0.36 3.09
CA ALA A 199 8.85 0.49 2.00
C ALA A 199 7.74 -0.57 2.09
N THR A 200 8.07 -1.82 2.43
CA THR A 200 7.07 -2.90 2.57
C THR A 200 5.90 -2.54 3.49
N TRP A 201 6.18 -1.90 4.63
CA TRP A 201 5.14 -1.47 5.58
C TRP A 201 4.20 -0.44 4.96
N PHE A 202 4.73 0.55 4.24
CA PHE A 202 3.94 1.58 3.59
C PHE A 202 3.16 1.06 2.39
N ILE A 203 3.70 0.10 1.64
CA ILE A 203 3.02 -0.53 0.50
C ILE A 203 1.84 -1.39 1.00
N LEU A 204 2.06 -2.21 2.03
CA LEU A 204 1.08 -3.17 2.52
C LEU A 204 0.04 -2.55 3.48
N SER A 205 0.43 -1.56 4.29
CA SER A 205 -0.43 -1.00 5.35
C SER A 205 -0.57 0.54 5.35
N PRO A 206 -0.68 1.21 4.18
CA PRO A 206 -0.64 2.67 4.11
C PRO A 206 -1.76 3.33 4.92
N GLN A 207 -2.95 2.72 4.93
CA GLN A 207 -4.12 3.26 5.62
C GLN A 207 -3.98 3.14 7.13
N GLN A 208 -3.57 1.96 7.63
CA GLN A 208 -3.41 1.70 9.05
C GLN A 208 -2.28 2.55 9.63
N MET A 209 -1.16 2.66 8.91
CA MET A 209 -0.05 3.52 9.34
C MET A 209 -0.43 5.00 9.37
N TYR A 210 -1.17 5.47 8.36
CA TYR A 210 -1.66 6.85 8.36
C TYR A 210 -2.68 7.10 9.48
N HIS A 211 -3.56 6.14 9.75
CA HIS A 211 -4.49 6.19 10.89
C HIS A 211 -3.72 6.32 12.22
N MET A 212 -2.71 5.48 12.43
CA MET A 212 -1.83 5.61 13.61
C MET A 212 -1.13 6.97 13.68
N CYS A 213 -0.71 7.54 12.55
CA CYS A 213 -0.13 8.88 12.50
C CYS A 213 -1.14 9.97 12.87
N ARG A 214 -2.41 9.82 12.47
CA ARG A 214 -3.48 10.76 12.87
C ARG A 214 -3.78 10.68 14.36
N GLU A 215 -3.81 9.48 14.91
CA GLU A 215 -4.08 9.25 16.34
C GLU A 215 -2.89 9.56 17.24
N ASN A 216 -1.73 9.86 16.66
CA ASN A 216 -0.47 9.97 17.35
C ASN A 216 -0.12 8.71 18.18
N ALA A 217 -0.27 7.53 17.58
CA ALA A 217 -0.02 6.27 18.27
C ALA A 217 1.46 6.10 18.67
N LEU A 218 1.70 5.36 19.75
CA LEU A 218 3.03 5.02 20.28
C LEU A 218 3.92 6.23 20.61
N GLN A 219 3.34 7.32 21.12
CA GLN A 219 4.09 8.53 21.52
C GLN A 219 5.12 8.28 22.62
N ASP A 220 4.91 7.26 23.44
CA ASP A 220 5.81 6.79 24.50
C ASP A 220 7.04 6.04 23.95
N SER A 221 7.02 5.65 22.68
CA SER A 221 8.14 4.97 22.03
C SER A 221 9.39 5.85 21.95
N SER A 222 10.53 5.30 22.35
CA SER A 222 11.84 5.91 22.15
C SER A 222 12.41 5.70 20.73
N ILE A 223 11.72 4.92 19.88
CA ILE A 223 12.20 4.54 18.54
C ILE A 223 12.19 5.75 17.60
N ARG A 224 13.39 6.29 17.35
CA ARG A 224 13.65 7.33 16.36
C ARG A 224 15.11 7.31 15.88
N GLY A 225 15.32 7.71 14.64
CA GLY A 225 16.64 7.87 14.04
C GLY A 225 17.18 9.29 14.14
N GLN A 226 18.46 9.46 13.78
CA GLN A 226 19.18 10.72 13.98
C GLN A 226 18.69 11.87 13.08
N LEU A 227 18.13 11.56 11.90
CA LEU A 227 17.61 12.55 10.96
C LEU A 227 16.25 13.12 11.38
N TRP A 228 15.47 12.37 12.16
CA TRP A 228 14.18 12.85 12.66
C TRP A 228 14.36 13.67 13.93
N LYS A 229 13.90 14.92 13.91
CA LYS A 229 14.02 15.87 15.04
C LYS A 229 12.70 16.20 15.74
N GLY A 230 11.58 15.67 15.23
CA GLY A 230 10.26 15.89 15.81
C GLY A 230 9.89 14.88 16.90
N ARG A 231 8.59 14.77 17.18
CA ARG A 231 8.06 13.93 18.26
C ARG A 231 8.17 12.43 17.96
N SER A 232 8.26 11.65 19.04
CA SER A 232 8.22 10.18 19.04
C SER A 232 6.90 9.61 18.52
N GLY A 233 6.89 8.31 18.22
CA GLY A 233 5.72 7.58 17.74
C GLY A 233 5.33 7.87 16.29
N PHE A 234 4.15 7.40 15.91
CA PHE A 234 3.52 7.75 14.65
C PHE A 234 2.93 9.15 14.75
N ASN A 235 3.19 10.03 13.79
CA ASN A 235 2.53 11.34 13.70
C ASN A 235 2.59 11.88 12.26
N LEU A 236 1.69 12.82 11.93
CA LEU A 236 1.57 13.35 10.56
C LEU A 236 2.81 14.11 10.07
N GLU A 237 3.54 14.78 10.96
CA GLU A 237 4.80 15.44 10.59
C GLU A 237 5.86 14.40 10.19
N ARG A 238 5.95 13.32 10.97
CA ARG A 238 6.85 12.19 10.74
C ARG A 238 6.48 11.42 9.47
N TRP A 239 5.18 11.28 9.19
CA TRP A 239 4.68 10.74 7.92
C TRP A 239 5.16 11.55 6.71
N ALA A 240 5.00 12.87 6.74
CA ALA A 240 5.48 13.75 5.68
C ALA A 240 7.01 13.67 5.53
N PHE A 241 7.74 13.59 6.64
CA PHE A 241 9.17 13.35 6.65
C PHE A 241 9.52 12.03 5.95
N TRP A 242 8.94 10.89 6.35
CA TRP A 242 9.21 9.59 5.73
C TRP A 242 8.95 9.59 4.23
N ARG A 243 7.84 10.20 3.79
CA ARG A 243 7.56 10.36 2.36
C ARG A 243 8.68 11.13 1.64
N SER A 244 9.15 12.24 2.23
CA SER A 244 10.26 13.01 1.65
C SER A 244 11.56 12.19 1.56
N ARG A 245 11.78 11.26 2.50
CA ARG A 245 12.94 10.36 2.49
C ARG A 245 12.90 9.40 1.31
N PHE A 246 11.75 8.80 1.00
CA PHE A 246 11.62 7.95 -0.20
C PHE A 246 11.90 8.73 -1.49
N ILE A 247 11.48 10.00 -1.56
CA ILE A 247 11.77 10.88 -2.70
C ILE A 247 13.28 11.15 -2.84
N GLU A 248 13.99 11.34 -1.73
CA GLU A 248 15.45 11.48 -1.76
C GLU A 248 16.13 10.17 -2.21
N LEU A 249 15.73 9.04 -1.62
CA LEU A 249 16.35 7.74 -1.87
C LEU A 249 16.18 7.27 -3.33
N ARG A 250 14.99 7.46 -3.94
CA ARG A 250 14.81 7.15 -5.37
C ARG A 250 15.67 8.00 -6.31
N ASN A 251 16.01 9.22 -5.89
CA ASN A 251 16.85 10.12 -6.67
C ASN A 251 18.34 9.94 -6.36
N HIS A 252 18.69 9.04 -5.43
CA HIS A 252 20.06 8.78 -5.06
C HIS A 252 20.80 8.04 -6.18
N SER A 253 22.10 8.33 -6.35
CA SER A 253 22.92 7.75 -7.41
C SER A 253 23.15 6.24 -7.26
N LEU A 254 23.00 5.72 -6.04
CA LEU A 254 23.15 4.30 -5.72
C LEU A 254 21.86 3.49 -5.89
N ALA A 255 20.71 4.13 -6.11
CA ALA A 255 19.47 3.40 -6.38
C ALA A 255 19.53 2.77 -7.79
N THR A 256 19.23 1.47 -7.90
CA THR A 256 18.96 0.83 -9.20
C THR A 256 17.55 1.19 -9.65
N ASP A 257 17.20 0.88 -10.90
CA ASP A 257 15.85 1.19 -11.42
C ASP A 257 14.76 0.44 -10.65
N GLU A 258 15.01 -0.80 -10.25
CA GLU A 258 14.10 -1.61 -9.43
C GLU A 258 13.87 -0.94 -8.05
N LEU A 259 14.94 -0.44 -7.42
CA LEU A 259 14.83 0.27 -6.13
C LEU A 259 14.08 1.59 -6.27
N ARG A 260 14.27 2.30 -7.39
CA ARG A 260 13.51 3.52 -7.69
C ARG A 260 12.02 3.24 -7.79
N GLU A 261 11.64 2.14 -8.42
CA GLU A 261 10.25 1.71 -8.53
C GLU A 261 9.65 1.39 -7.17
N VAL A 262 10.34 0.60 -6.32
CA VAL A 262 9.88 0.28 -4.96
C VAL A 262 9.65 1.54 -4.12
N PHE A 263 10.58 2.50 -4.14
CA PHE A 263 10.42 3.75 -3.37
C PHE A 263 9.33 4.65 -3.95
N SER A 264 9.15 4.66 -5.26
CA SER A 264 8.04 5.36 -5.93
C SER A 264 6.69 4.74 -5.54
N GLU A 265 6.61 3.42 -5.46
CA GLU A 265 5.41 2.72 -5.04
C GLU A 265 5.06 3.02 -3.58
N ALA A 266 6.05 2.98 -2.68
CA ALA A 266 5.85 3.36 -1.28
C ALA A 266 5.34 4.80 -1.15
N GLU A 267 5.93 5.75 -1.88
CA GLU A 267 5.44 7.13 -1.92
C GLU A 267 3.97 7.20 -2.38
N ALA A 268 3.65 6.51 -3.48
CA ALA A 268 2.30 6.48 -4.02
C ALA A 268 1.31 5.80 -3.05
N ALA A 269 1.73 4.76 -2.34
CA ALA A 269 0.93 4.09 -1.33
C ALA A 269 0.63 5.02 -0.15
N MET A 270 1.61 5.79 0.30
CA MET A 270 1.42 6.82 1.33
C MET A 270 0.38 7.87 0.89
N GLU A 271 0.43 8.33 -0.36
CA GLU A 271 -0.58 9.25 -0.89
C GLU A 271 -1.98 8.62 -0.95
N ARG A 272 -2.09 7.32 -1.28
CA ARG A 272 -3.38 6.59 -1.22
C ARG A 272 -3.90 6.43 0.20
N GLY A 273 -3.04 6.14 1.17
CA GLY A 273 -3.39 6.01 2.59
C GLY A 273 -4.04 7.27 3.17
N LEU A 274 -3.52 8.43 2.76
CA LEU A 274 -4.09 9.74 3.09
C LEU A 274 -5.52 9.90 2.53
N GLY A 275 -5.76 9.42 1.31
CA GLY A 275 -7.09 9.46 0.68
C GLY A 275 -8.13 8.54 1.32
N ILE A 276 -7.74 7.36 1.81
CA ILE A 276 -8.70 6.33 2.30
C ILE A 276 -9.02 6.49 3.79
N ALA A 277 -8.10 6.97 4.65
CA ALA A 277 -8.42 7.18 6.06
C ALA A 277 -9.41 8.33 6.33
N LEU A 278 -9.66 9.21 5.35
CA LEU A 278 -10.80 10.13 5.38
C LEU A 278 -12.15 9.42 5.21
N LEU A 279 -12.18 8.21 4.65
CA LEU A 279 -13.40 7.41 4.45
C LEU A 279 -13.80 6.60 5.70
N LEU A 280 -12.85 6.25 6.57
CA LEU A 280 -13.07 5.31 7.70
C LEU A 280 -13.65 5.95 8.98
N THR A 281 -13.67 7.28 9.13
CA THR A 281 -14.19 7.97 10.35
C THR A 281 -15.67 8.36 10.25
N GLY A 282 -16.51 7.55 9.61
CA GLY A 282 -17.89 7.87 9.24
C GLY A 282 -18.76 8.45 10.39
N GLN A 283 -19.18 9.71 10.24
CA GLN A 283 -20.51 10.15 10.68
C GLN A 283 -21.50 9.69 9.59
N VAL A 284 -22.35 8.72 9.92
CA VAL A 284 -23.24 7.95 9.03
C VAL A 284 -24.70 8.28 9.34
N ILE A 285 -25.62 8.28 8.34
CA ILE A 285 -26.94 7.57 8.33
C ILE A 285 -27.44 7.51 6.86
N GLY A 286 -27.86 6.40 6.20
CA GLY A 286 -27.98 4.97 6.48
C GLY A 286 -28.60 4.21 5.27
N ALA A 287 -28.22 2.93 5.08
CA ALA A 287 -28.85 1.76 4.38
C ALA A 287 -29.48 1.93 2.95
N THR A 288 -29.20 1.17 1.87
CA THR A 288 -28.82 -0.25 1.58
C THR A 288 -28.12 -0.39 0.20
N ILE A 289 -27.29 -1.44 0.03
CA ILE A 289 -26.53 -1.89 -1.18
C ILE A 289 -27.49 -2.51 -2.25
N PRO A 290 -27.36 -2.34 -3.60
CA PRO A 290 -26.14 -2.64 -4.38
C PRO A 290 -25.70 -1.68 -5.51
N SER A 291 -24.44 -1.88 -5.90
CA SER A 291 -23.64 -1.18 -6.91
C SER A 291 -23.12 0.19 -6.47
N GLU A 292 -21.79 0.25 -6.34
CA GLU A 292 -20.99 1.34 -5.75
C GLU A 292 -21.25 2.68 -6.43
N GLN A 293 -22.27 3.38 -5.95
CA GLN A 293 -22.37 4.83 -6.05
C GLN A 293 -21.83 5.47 -4.78
N ALA A 294 -20.91 6.39 -5.03
CA ALA A 294 -20.32 7.34 -4.11
C ALA A 294 -21.32 7.93 -3.10
N THR A 295 -20.85 8.15 -1.86
CA THR A 295 -21.16 9.27 -0.94
C THR A 295 -20.65 8.90 0.46
N GLY A 296 -20.04 9.74 1.30
CA GLY A 296 -19.61 11.14 1.30
C GLY A 296 -18.99 11.38 2.70
N LEU A 297 -17.83 12.02 2.88
CA LEU A 297 -17.77 13.48 2.88
C LEU A 297 -18.45 14.04 1.63
N GLU A 298 -19.56 14.73 1.85
CA GLU A 298 -20.20 15.59 0.85
C GLU A 298 -19.11 16.36 0.07
N ALA A 299 -19.00 16.08 -1.22
CA ALA A 299 -19.72 16.84 -2.23
C ALA A 299 -19.33 18.32 -2.19
N ARG A 300 -18.18 18.65 -2.76
CA ARG A 300 -17.99 19.93 -3.41
C ARG A 300 -17.32 19.67 -4.76
N GLY A 301 -17.95 20.12 -5.84
CA GLY A 301 -17.29 20.15 -7.15
C GLY A 301 -18.13 19.72 -8.33
N MET A 302 -18.59 18.47 -8.33
CA MET A 302 -19.08 17.89 -9.58
C MET A 302 -19.98 16.69 -9.31
N PRO A 303 -21.17 16.61 -9.93
CA PRO A 303 -22.03 15.44 -9.91
C PRO A 303 -21.32 14.16 -10.41
N ALA A 304 -21.74 12.99 -9.91
CA ALA A 304 -21.14 11.69 -10.26
C ALA A 304 -21.11 11.43 -11.79
N ARG A 305 -22.14 11.93 -12.48
CA ARG A 305 -22.23 12.02 -13.93
C ARG A 305 -22.69 13.42 -14.27
N VAL A 306 -22.12 14.00 -15.32
CA VAL A 306 -22.56 15.27 -15.88
C VAL A 306 -22.81 15.13 -17.36
N THR A 307 -23.78 15.89 -17.82
CA THR A 307 -24.22 15.99 -19.20
C THR A 307 -24.00 17.42 -19.69
N CYS A 308 -23.36 17.54 -20.84
CA CYS A 308 -23.24 18.80 -21.57
C CYS A 308 -24.03 18.71 -22.87
N LYS A 309 -25.02 19.59 -23.04
CA LYS A 309 -25.77 19.72 -24.29
C LYS A 309 -25.27 20.95 -25.05
N VAL A 310 -24.57 20.72 -26.13
CA VAL A 310 -23.98 21.76 -27.00
C VAL A 310 -24.51 21.61 -28.42
N SER A 311 -24.25 22.59 -29.30
CA SER A 311 -24.80 22.58 -30.66
C SER A 311 -24.43 21.34 -31.49
N THR A 312 -23.31 20.73 -31.17
CA THR A 312 -22.67 19.59 -31.86
C THR A 312 -23.08 18.23 -31.29
N GLY A 313 -23.72 18.18 -30.12
CA GLY A 313 -24.16 16.92 -29.53
C GLY A 313 -24.37 16.98 -28.02
N THR A 314 -24.62 15.79 -27.45
CA THR A 314 -24.72 15.58 -26.01
C THR A 314 -23.51 14.80 -25.54
N PHE A 315 -22.73 15.39 -24.63
CA PHE A 315 -21.57 14.76 -24.03
C PHE A 315 -21.87 14.30 -22.61
N ILE A 316 -21.42 13.11 -22.24
CA ILE A 316 -21.62 12.54 -20.91
C ILE A 316 -20.27 12.17 -20.32
N PHE A 317 -19.99 12.72 -19.14
CA PHE A 317 -18.76 12.47 -18.40
C PHE A 317 -19.05 11.98 -16.99
N THR A 318 -18.23 11.08 -16.49
CA THR A 318 -18.23 10.72 -15.07
C THR A 318 -17.24 11.57 -14.30
N VAL A 319 -17.47 11.78 -13.00
CA VAL A 319 -16.51 12.44 -12.12
C VAL A 319 -15.15 11.71 -12.10
N GLN A 320 -15.17 10.38 -12.30
CA GLN A 320 -13.96 9.55 -12.39
C GLN A 320 -13.16 9.87 -13.64
N GLN A 321 -13.80 9.99 -14.81
CA GLN A 321 -13.12 10.39 -16.06
C GLN A 321 -12.48 11.77 -15.92
N ALA A 322 -13.20 12.74 -15.38
CA ALA A 322 -12.66 14.07 -15.12
C ALA A 322 -11.47 14.04 -14.14
N ARG A 323 -11.54 13.17 -13.11
CA ARG A 323 -10.45 12.98 -12.14
C ARG A 323 -9.19 12.40 -12.78
N GLU A 324 -9.35 11.42 -13.66
CA GLU A 324 -8.25 10.79 -14.39
C GLU A 324 -7.51 11.83 -15.24
N GLU A 325 -8.23 12.66 -16.01
CA GLU A 325 -7.60 13.73 -16.81
C GLU A 325 -6.84 14.73 -15.94
N TYR A 326 -7.45 15.16 -14.83
CA TYR A 326 -6.77 16.02 -13.86
C TYR A 326 -5.48 15.37 -13.31
N ASN A 327 -5.53 14.09 -12.96
CA ASN A 327 -4.38 13.38 -12.40
C ASN A 327 -3.22 13.24 -13.40
N ARG A 328 -3.50 13.18 -14.72
CA ARG A 328 -2.45 13.15 -15.76
C ARG A 328 -1.61 14.43 -15.78
N VAL A 329 -2.20 15.57 -15.41
CA VAL A 329 -1.55 16.87 -15.56
C VAL A 329 -1.17 17.53 -14.24
N ARG A 330 -1.74 17.11 -13.10
CA ARG A 330 -1.52 17.77 -11.80
C ARG A 330 -0.03 17.88 -11.43
N GLY A 331 0.78 16.87 -11.76
CA GLY A 331 2.22 16.83 -11.46
C GLY A 331 3.07 17.72 -12.37
N LEU A 332 2.50 18.25 -13.45
CA LEU A 332 3.20 19.15 -14.39
C LEU A 332 3.18 20.61 -13.93
N TYR A 333 2.43 20.95 -12.87
CA TYR A 333 2.37 22.32 -12.38
C TYR A 333 3.72 22.73 -11.79
N ASN A 334 4.26 23.86 -12.23
CA ASN A 334 5.45 24.46 -11.64
C ASN A 334 5.02 25.54 -10.62
N PRO A 335 5.19 25.30 -9.30
CA PRO A 335 4.77 26.26 -8.28
C PRO A 335 5.56 27.57 -8.31
N SER A 336 6.82 27.52 -8.74
CA SER A 336 7.71 28.69 -8.79
C SER A 336 7.29 29.66 -9.89
N THR A 337 6.86 29.15 -11.05
CA THR A 337 6.41 29.98 -12.18
C THR A 337 4.89 30.14 -12.26
N LYS A 338 4.15 29.42 -11.40
CA LYS A 338 2.68 29.35 -11.35
C LYS A 338 2.05 28.98 -12.70
N LYS A 339 2.71 28.10 -13.45
CA LYS A 339 2.32 27.72 -14.83
C LYS A 339 2.53 26.23 -15.07
N TYR A 340 1.88 25.72 -16.10
CA TYR A 340 2.15 24.41 -16.70
C TYR A 340 3.10 24.59 -17.88
N PRO A 341 4.37 24.15 -17.81
CA PRO A 341 5.34 24.29 -18.88
C PRO A 341 5.20 23.15 -19.91
N THR A 342 4.08 23.14 -20.64
CA THR A 342 3.70 22.02 -21.52
C THR A 342 3.82 22.38 -23.00
N LYS A 343 4.15 21.41 -23.86
CA LYS A 343 4.31 21.64 -25.31
C LYS A 343 2.98 21.89 -26.02
N SER A 344 1.90 21.30 -25.52
CA SER A 344 0.56 21.50 -26.06
C SER A 344 -0.04 22.87 -25.71
N GLY A 345 0.54 23.58 -24.75
CA GLY A 345 -0.07 24.77 -24.14
C GLY A 345 -1.22 24.47 -23.17
N TYR A 346 -1.55 23.19 -22.93
CA TYR A 346 -2.52 22.75 -21.92
C TYR A 346 -1.83 21.97 -20.79
N PRO A 347 -2.31 22.04 -19.53
CA PRO A 347 -3.39 22.92 -19.06
C PRO A 347 -2.99 24.39 -19.11
N HIS A 348 -3.96 25.28 -19.29
CA HIS A 348 -3.75 26.73 -19.15
C HIS A 348 -4.79 27.35 -18.21
N GLU A 349 -4.51 28.57 -17.75
CA GLU A 349 -5.39 29.31 -16.86
C GLU A 349 -6.70 29.65 -17.57
N PHE A 350 -7.84 29.37 -16.91
CA PHE A 350 -9.16 29.69 -17.41
C PHE A 350 -9.68 30.97 -16.74
N SER A 351 -9.82 32.04 -17.53
CA SER A 351 -10.19 33.37 -17.01
C SER A 351 -11.66 33.51 -16.61
N ASN A 352 -12.51 32.53 -16.90
CA ASN A 352 -13.94 32.50 -16.55
C ASN A 352 -14.73 33.79 -16.86
N PHE A 353 -14.55 34.37 -18.05
CA PHE A 353 -15.27 35.57 -18.47
C PHE A 353 -16.80 35.39 -18.53
N GLY A 354 -17.28 34.14 -18.64
CA GLY A 354 -18.70 33.79 -18.64
C GLY A 354 -19.34 33.69 -17.26
N ASP A 355 -18.62 34.02 -16.18
CA ASP A 355 -19.03 33.90 -14.77
C ASP A 355 -19.67 32.53 -14.44
N ILE A 356 -19.10 31.45 -14.99
CA ILE A 356 -19.54 30.08 -14.73
C ILE A 356 -19.42 29.78 -13.24
N LYS A 357 -20.53 29.33 -12.64
CA LYS A 357 -20.56 28.87 -11.24
C LYS A 357 -20.35 27.36 -11.18
N PHE A 358 -19.18 26.96 -10.73
CA PHE A 358 -18.80 25.57 -10.51
C PHE A 358 -19.45 25.02 -9.24
N ASP A 359 -19.65 23.72 -9.12
CA ASP A 359 -20.31 23.18 -7.91
C ASP A 359 -19.34 23.15 -6.72
N ASP A 360 -18.03 23.29 -6.95
CA ASP A 360 -17.09 23.58 -5.86
C ASP A 360 -17.06 25.08 -5.57
N THR A 361 -17.60 25.46 -4.42
CA THR A 361 -17.53 26.83 -3.90
C THR A 361 -16.10 27.40 -3.84
N ALA A 362 -15.07 26.56 -3.67
CA ALA A 362 -13.67 27.00 -3.69
C ALA A 362 -13.29 27.63 -5.03
N CYS A 363 -13.85 27.11 -6.14
CA CYS A 363 -13.60 27.61 -7.48
C CYS A 363 -14.34 28.90 -7.82
N ASN A 364 -15.28 29.33 -6.96
CA ASN A 364 -16.10 30.53 -7.16
C ASN A 364 -15.74 31.68 -6.21
N SER A 365 -14.74 31.50 -5.34
CA SER A 365 -14.44 32.43 -4.25
C SER A 365 -13.93 33.77 -4.77
N LYS A 366 -14.74 34.84 -4.59
CA LYS A 366 -14.33 36.22 -4.89
C LYS A 366 -13.44 36.84 -3.79
N LYS A 367 -13.53 36.33 -2.56
CA LYS A 367 -12.77 36.84 -1.39
C LYS A 367 -11.32 36.33 -1.37
N ARG A 368 -11.09 35.14 -1.91
CA ARG A 368 -9.78 34.50 -2.09
C ARG A 368 -9.76 33.89 -3.48
N PRO A 369 -9.49 34.70 -4.53
CA PRO A 369 -9.52 34.22 -5.89
C PRO A 369 -8.45 33.15 -6.08
N VAL A 370 -8.89 31.96 -6.50
CA VAL A 370 -8.01 30.85 -6.88
C VAL A 370 -7.88 30.83 -8.39
N LYS A 371 -6.68 30.56 -8.89
CA LYS A 371 -6.49 30.31 -10.31
C LYS A 371 -7.09 28.95 -10.66
N ILE A 372 -8.00 28.96 -11.62
CA ILE A 372 -8.55 27.75 -12.21
C ILE A 372 -7.92 27.51 -13.57
N TYR A 373 -7.75 26.24 -13.90
CA TYR A 373 -7.11 25.76 -15.10
C TYR A 373 -8.07 24.83 -15.82
N GLU A 374 -7.93 24.77 -17.14
CA GLU A 374 -8.69 23.87 -17.99
C GLU A 374 -7.79 22.90 -18.75
N PHE A 375 -8.25 21.66 -18.89
CA PHE A 375 -7.56 20.61 -19.66
C PHE A 375 -8.56 19.81 -20.51
N PRO A 376 -8.23 19.41 -21.74
CA PRO A 376 -9.12 18.63 -22.60
C PRO A 376 -9.62 17.31 -21.99
N ILE A 377 -10.86 16.94 -22.30
CA ILE A 377 -11.46 15.66 -21.94
C ILE A 377 -12.31 15.13 -23.10
N TYR A 378 -12.19 13.82 -23.38
CA TYR A 378 -12.95 13.14 -24.43
C TYR A 378 -13.97 12.17 -23.84
N GLN A 379 -15.13 12.06 -24.48
CA GLN A 379 -16.11 11.05 -24.12
C GLN A 379 -15.60 9.67 -24.55
N ARG A 380 -15.71 8.68 -23.66
CA ARG A 380 -15.36 7.29 -23.99
C ARG A 380 -16.38 6.71 -24.98
N SER A 381 -15.91 5.93 -25.97
CA SER A 381 -16.79 5.20 -26.88
C SER A 381 -17.55 4.10 -26.12
N SER A 382 -18.77 3.77 -26.56
CA SER A 382 -19.55 2.66 -26.03
C SER A 382 -18.98 1.28 -26.39
N GLU A 383 -18.02 1.22 -27.32
CA GLU A 383 -17.49 -0.01 -27.91
C GLU A 383 -16.14 -0.46 -27.31
N GLY A 384 -15.68 0.16 -26.22
CA GLY A 384 -14.52 -0.31 -25.45
C GLY A 384 -13.16 -0.13 -26.16
N THR A 385 -13.12 0.56 -27.31
CA THR A 385 -11.86 1.01 -27.92
C THR A 385 -11.25 2.09 -27.02
N GLY A 386 -9.98 1.91 -26.63
CA GLY A 386 -9.32 2.66 -25.55
C GLY A 386 -9.61 4.16 -25.54
N ALA A 387 -9.85 4.71 -24.35
CA ALA A 387 -10.16 6.13 -24.18
C ALA A 387 -9.07 7.00 -24.83
N VAL A 388 -9.47 7.85 -25.78
CA VAL A 388 -8.57 8.84 -26.37
C VAL A 388 -8.30 9.91 -25.31
N HIS A 389 -7.02 10.23 -25.07
CA HIS A 389 -6.58 11.22 -24.10
C HIS A 389 -5.75 12.30 -24.79
N TYR A 390 -5.80 13.53 -24.27
CA TYR A 390 -4.96 14.61 -24.77
C TYR A 390 -3.60 14.58 -24.07
N ASP A 391 -2.52 14.71 -24.83
CA ASP A 391 -1.16 14.64 -24.28
C ASP A 391 -0.59 16.06 -24.11
N ALA A 392 -0.44 16.46 -22.84
CA ALA A 392 0.12 17.76 -22.50
C ALA A 392 1.53 17.98 -23.08
N ASN A 393 2.31 16.91 -23.26
CA ASN A 393 3.71 16.94 -23.68
C ASN A 393 3.91 16.85 -25.20
N LYS A 394 2.84 16.70 -26.00
CA LYS A 394 2.89 16.75 -27.47
C LYS A 394 2.52 18.14 -27.98
N SER A 395 3.09 18.56 -29.12
CA SER A 395 2.67 19.79 -29.80
C SER A 395 1.22 19.65 -30.27
N LYS A 396 0.50 20.78 -30.43
CA LYS A 396 -0.88 20.77 -30.97
C LYS A 396 -0.97 20.20 -32.39
N SER A 397 0.12 20.27 -33.17
CA SER A 397 0.22 19.71 -34.52
C SER A 397 0.31 18.19 -34.56
N ASP A 398 0.72 17.55 -33.46
CA ASP A 398 1.16 16.15 -33.44
C ASP A 398 0.14 15.22 -32.77
N GLN A 399 -1.07 15.73 -32.50
CA GLN A 399 -2.13 15.02 -31.81
C GLN A 399 -3.52 15.49 -32.27
N PRO A 400 -4.58 14.70 -32.04
CA PRO A 400 -5.94 15.13 -32.32
C PRO A 400 -6.26 16.44 -31.63
N GLY A 401 -7.11 17.27 -32.23
CA GLY A 401 -7.54 18.52 -31.62
C GLY A 401 -8.15 18.30 -30.21
N PRO A 402 -8.10 19.29 -29.31
CA PRO A 402 -8.47 19.16 -27.90
C PRO A 402 -9.96 18.85 -27.65
N GLY A 403 -10.76 18.65 -28.69
CA GLY A 403 -12.20 18.45 -28.58
C GLY A 403 -12.92 19.66 -27.97
N GLU A 404 -14.19 19.44 -27.64
CA GLU A 404 -15.12 20.51 -27.27
C GLU A 404 -15.18 20.75 -25.75
N CYS A 405 -14.76 19.76 -24.96
CA CYS A 405 -14.97 19.73 -23.52
C CYS A 405 -13.66 19.83 -22.74
N ARG A 406 -13.76 20.40 -21.55
CA ARG A 406 -12.64 20.69 -20.66
C ARG A 406 -12.99 20.28 -19.24
N VAL A 407 -12.09 19.56 -18.59
CA VAL A 407 -12.08 19.46 -17.14
C VAL A 407 -11.49 20.73 -16.54
N VAL A 408 -12.12 21.24 -15.48
CA VAL A 408 -11.72 22.48 -14.78
C VAL A 408 -11.29 22.15 -13.36
N PHE A 409 -10.16 22.69 -12.93
CA PHE A 409 -9.58 22.41 -11.61
C PHE A 409 -8.69 23.55 -11.10
N THR A 410 -8.33 23.53 -9.81
CA THR A 410 -7.33 24.45 -9.23
C THR A 410 -5.96 23.77 -9.17
N ALA A 411 -4.89 24.46 -9.56
CA ALA A 411 -3.54 23.89 -9.51
C ALA A 411 -2.94 23.84 -8.09
N GLU A 412 -3.10 24.91 -7.30
CA GLU A 412 -2.47 25.04 -5.98
C GLU A 412 -3.13 24.14 -4.91
N ASN A 413 -4.45 23.96 -4.99
CA ASN A 413 -5.24 23.29 -3.94
C ASN A 413 -5.92 21.99 -4.42
N GLY A 414 -5.74 21.63 -5.69
CA GLY A 414 -6.20 20.36 -6.26
C GLY A 414 -7.70 20.10 -6.33
N HIS A 415 -8.54 21.14 -6.19
CA HIS A 415 -9.99 21.03 -6.36
C HIS A 415 -10.36 20.72 -7.82
N LEU A 416 -11.28 19.77 -8.02
CA LEU A 416 -11.91 19.51 -9.31
C LEU A 416 -13.21 20.32 -9.38
N CYS A 417 -13.19 21.42 -10.13
CA CYS A 417 -14.26 22.39 -10.22
C CYS A 417 -15.44 21.90 -11.06
N GLY A 418 -15.20 21.06 -12.08
CA GLY A 418 -16.25 20.50 -12.92
C GLY A 418 -15.78 20.21 -14.33
N VAL A 419 -16.74 19.99 -15.23
CA VAL A 419 -16.50 19.89 -16.67
C VAL A 419 -17.34 20.96 -17.36
N MET A 420 -16.78 21.56 -18.42
CA MET A 420 -17.48 22.50 -19.28
C MET A 420 -17.21 22.17 -20.74
N CYS A 421 -18.13 22.52 -21.63
CA CYS A 421 -17.92 22.38 -23.06
C CYS A 421 -18.17 23.71 -23.77
N HIS A 422 -17.50 23.89 -24.90
CA HIS A 422 -17.77 25.01 -25.80
C HIS A 422 -19.24 24.97 -26.23
N LYS A 423 -19.95 26.09 -26.09
CA LYS A 423 -21.35 26.19 -26.54
C LYS A 423 -21.51 25.87 -28.02
N SER A 424 -20.54 26.36 -28.80
CA SER A 424 -20.42 26.12 -30.23
C SER A 424 -18.95 26.17 -30.64
N MET A 425 -18.56 25.25 -31.51
CA MET A 425 -17.24 25.21 -32.15
C MET A 425 -17.29 25.71 -33.61
N THR A 426 -18.46 26.13 -34.10
CA THR A 426 -18.60 26.63 -35.48
C THR A 426 -18.16 28.10 -35.58
N PRO A 427 -17.48 28.49 -36.68
CA PRO A 427 -17.16 29.88 -36.94
C PRO A 427 -18.43 30.75 -36.95
N GLY A 428 -18.48 31.77 -36.09
CA GLY A 428 -19.64 32.67 -35.93
C GLY A 428 -20.73 32.19 -34.95
N GLY A 429 -20.56 31.03 -34.30
CA GLY A 429 -21.46 30.55 -33.25
C GLY A 429 -21.28 31.28 -31.90
N ASP A 430 -22.17 31.04 -30.94
CA ASP A 430 -22.09 31.59 -29.56
C ASP A 430 -20.76 31.16 -28.91
N GLN A 431 -19.87 32.13 -28.78
CA GLN A 431 -18.53 31.92 -28.24
C GLN A 431 -18.61 31.85 -26.71
N GLY A 432 -18.14 30.75 -26.13
CA GLY A 432 -18.06 30.60 -24.68
C GLY A 432 -18.21 29.15 -24.24
N PHE A 433 -18.21 28.97 -22.92
CA PHE A 433 -18.35 27.67 -22.29
C PHE A 433 -19.68 27.58 -21.54
N ILE A 434 -20.23 26.37 -21.49
CA ILE A 434 -21.31 26.00 -20.57
C ILE A 434 -20.80 24.92 -19.63
N LYS A 435 -21.19 25.03 -18.35
CA LYS A 435 -20.92 23.98 -17.37
C LYS A 435 -21.78 22.76 -17.69
N CYS A 436 -21.20 21.58 -17.65
CA CYS A 436 -21.96 20.33 -17.66
C CYS A 436 -22.66 20.16 -16.31
N THR A 437 -23.91 19.74 -16.34
CA THR A 437 -24.74 19.58 -15.13
C THR A 437 -25.16 18.12 -14.98
N ALA A 438 -25.60 17.72 -13.78
CA ALA A 438 -26.13 16.37 -13.54
C ALA A 438 -27.19 15.97 -14.58
#